data_AF-A0A644V9E3-F1
#
_entry.id   AF-A0A644V9E3-F1
#
_cell.length_a   1.000
_cell.length_b   1.000
_cell.length_c   1.000
_cell.angle_alpha   90.00
_cell.angle_beta   90.00
_cell.angle_gamma   90.00
#
_symmetry.space_group_name_H-M   'P 1'
#
loop_
_entity.id
_entity.type
_entity.pdbx_description
1 polymer ?
#
loop_
_entity_poly.entity_id
_entity_poly.type
_entity_poly.pdbx_seq_one_letter_code
_entity_poly.pdbx_strand_id
1 'polypeptide(L)'
;MHDKMRTEDDLSVTETTRIYVLSEGLINLNNSSLAMYDFSVGTKSSDYFLTANKRGLGDTANDMGLYGSKLYVVVNVSSQIEVLDAGTGLSLKQIPFFNEQNTARQPRYVDFHEGKAYVCSFDGTVAKIDTSTLQIEGLVNCGRNPDGICIANGKIYVSNSGGLNFPNYDNTVSVVDIASFQEIKKIPVGLNPYKIASDSEGDVYVVTRGNYGNTAYRFHRINTRVDETVQDFDNIRLLNFTIHNDTAYMYHYDYSTGRNQIMTFDCKTETLITDRFITDDTKLVTPFGIDVNPINGDVYITDGKSYLTWGDVLCFNKMGKLKFRLKEVGLNPNKVVFR
;
A
#
# COMPACT_ATOMS: atom_id res chain seq x y z
N MET A 1 25.81 0.91 0.50
CA MET A 1 25.90 1.74 -0.72
C MET A 1 25.58 0.85 -1.91
N HIS A 2 24.31 0.48 -2.08
CA HIS A 2 23.79 -0.19 -3.27
C HIS A 2 22.52 0.54 -3.65
N ASP A 3 22.73 1.40 -4.64
CA ASP A 3 21.72 2.12 -5.37
C ASP A 3 20.85 1.14 -6.15
N LYS A 4 19.64 1.56 -6.48
CA LYS A 4 18.66 0.81 -7.28
C LYS A 4 19.28 0.44 -8.63
N MET A 5 19.84 -0.75 -8.78
CA MET A 5 20.16 -1.26 -10.13
C MET A 5 18.86 -1.70 -10.81
N ARG A 6 18.27 -0.77 -11.56
CA ARG A 6 17.30 -1.07 -12.61
C ARG A 6 18.08 -1.45 -13.88
N THR A 7 17.67 -2.56 -14.46
CA THR A 7 18.16 -3.13 -15.72
C THR A 7 18.09 -2.13 -16.88
N GLU A 8 19.05 -2.23 -17.80
CA GLU A 8 19.27 -1.42 -19.01
C GLU A 8 17.99 -1.12 -19.81
N ASP A 9 17.34 0.00 -19.48
CA ASP A 9 16.63 0.92 -20.40
C ASP A 9 16.45 2.26 -19.65
N ASP A 10 17.56 2.83 -19.18
CA ASP A 10 17.59 4.04 -18.34
C ASP A 10 17.58 5.31 -19.21
N LEU A 11 16.41 5.60 -19.80
CA LEU A 11 16.03 7.00 -19.93
C LEU A 11 15.68 7.48 -18.52
N SER A 12 16.61 8.22 -17.89
CA SER A 12 16.39 8.79 -16.56
C SER A 12 15.06 9.53 -16.55
N VAL A 13 14.05 8.98 -15.87
CA VAL A 13 12.74 9.62 -15.73
C VAL A 13 12.93 10.84 -14.85
N THR A 14 13.05 12.02 -15.46
CA THR A 14 13.31 13.28 -14.77
C THR A 14 12.05 13.92 -14.19
N GLU A 15 10.87 13.45 -14.59
CA GLU A 15 9.59 14.02 -14.17
C GLU A 15 8.49 12.97 -14.17
N THR A 16 7.58 13.06 -13.20
CA THR A 16 6.33 12.30 -13.20
C THR A 16 5.36 12.91 -14.21
N THR A 17 5.00 12.13 -15.22
CA THR A 17 4.08 12.55 -16.27
C THR A 17 2.64 12.20 -15.92
N ARG A 18 2.42 11.13 -15.14
CA ARG A 18 1.08 10.69 -14.74
C ARG A 18 1.03 10.22 -13.31
N ILE A 19 -0.14 10.39 -12.70
CA ILE A 19 -0.52 9.63 -11.51
C ILE A 19 -1.76 8.77 -11.80
N TYR A 20 -1.82 7.63 -11.13
CA TYR A 20 -2.99 6.76 -11.08
C TYR A 20 -3.51 6.75 -9.65
N VAL A 21 -4.82 6.89 -9.48
CA VAL A 21 -5.47 6.89 -8.17
C VAL A 21 -6.45 5.74 -8.12
N LEU A 22 -6.14 4.74 -7.30
CA LEU A 22 -7.03 3.61 -7.06
C LEU A 22 -8.06 3.99 -6.01
N SER A 23 -9.29 3.54 -6.24
CA SER A 23 -10.42 3.69 -5.34
C SER A 23 -11.04 2.34 -5.03
N GLU A 24 -11.16 2.00 -3.74
CA GLU A 24 -11.69 0.71 -3.29
C GLU A 24 -13.12 0.48 -3.79
N GLY A 25 -13.92 1.53 -3.87
CA GLY A 25 -15.35 1.41 -4.00
C GLY A 25 -15.99 1.02 -2.66
N LEU A 26 -17.13 0.34 -2.73
CA LEU A 26 -17.84 -0.21 -1.59
C LEU A 26 -17.93 -1.72 -1.73
N ILE A 27 -17.77 -2.41 -0.60
CA ILE A 27 -17.80 -3.87 -0.55
C ILE A 27 -19.10 -4.42 -1.15
N ASN A 28 -18.98 -5.42 -2.03
CA ASN A 28 -20.07 -6.10 -2.74
C ASN A 28 -20.87 -5.22 -3.73
N LEU A 29 -20.39 -4.03 -4.09
CA LEU A 29 -21.04 -3.17 -5.09
C LEU A 29 -20.33 -3.17 -6.45
N ASN A 30 -19.20 -3.86 -6.58
CA ASN A 30 -18.45 -4.02 -7.83
C ASN A 30 -18.15 -2.67 -8.53
N ASN A 31 -17.75 -1.67 -7.76
CA ASN A 31 -17.59 -0.28 -8.18
C ASN A 31 -16.21 0.31 -7.83
N SER A 32 -15.18 -0.54 -7.71
CA SER A 32 -13.80 -0.05 -7.70
C SER A 32 -13.50 0.70 -8.99
N SER A 33 -12.70 1.75 -8.90
CA SER A 33 -12.35 2.58 -10.05
C SER A 33 -10.88 2.97 -10.02
N LEU A 34 -10.35 3.29 -11.19
CA LEU A 34 -8.99 3.77 -11.37
C LEU A 34 -9.05 5.10 -12.09
N ALA A 35 -8.77 6.20 -11.38
CA ALA A 35 -8.59 7.50 -12.01
C ALA A 35 -7.14 7.68 -12.49
N MET A 36 -6.95 8.55 -13.47
CA MET A 36 -5.64 8.95 -13.97
C MET A 36 -5.60 10.47 -14.16
N TYR A 37 -4.49 11.09 -13.77
CA TYR A 37 -4.21 12.49 -14.08
C TYR A 37 -2.89 12.60 -14.84
N ASP A 38 -2.94 13.23 -16.01
CA ASP A 38 -1.77 13.45 -16.87
C ASP A 38 -1.29 14.90 -16.73
N PHE A 39 -0.12 15.08 -16.14
CA PHE A 39 0.48 16.39 -15.89
C PHE A 39 0.92 17.08 -17.19
N SER A 40 1.27 16.32 -18.23
CA SER A 40 1.77 16.89 -19.49
C SER A 40 0.69 17.68 -20.25
N VAL A 41 -0.57 17.29 -20.09
CA VAL A 41 -1.74 17.92 -20.73
C VAL A 41 -2.73 18.52 -19.72
N GLY A 42 -2.51 18.30 -18.42
CA GLY A 42 -3.37 18.80 -17.34
C GLY A 42 -4.76 18.18 -17.28
N THR A 43 -4.95 16.94 -17.76
CA THR A 43 -6.27 16.30 -17.87
C THR A 43 -6.46 15.15 -16.88
N LYS A 44 -7.68 15.07 -16.32
CA LYS A 44 -8.13 13.96 -15.47
C LYS A 44 -9.07 13.04 -16.24
N SER A 45 -8.81 11.73 -16.19
CA SER A 45 -9.82 10.71 -16.45
C SER A 45 -10.30 10.14 -15.12
N SER A 46 -11.59 10.37 -14.80
CA SER A 46 -12.19 9.94 -13.53
C SER A 46 -12.34 8.42 -13.41
N ASP A 47 -12.49 7.71 -14.53
CA ASP A 47 -12.46 6.24 -14.57
C ASP A 47 -11.71 5.79 -15.83
N TYR A 48 -10.39 5.82 -15.71
CA TYR A 48 -9.43 5.48 -16.75
C TYR A 48 -9.58 4.02 -17.19
N PHE A 49 -9.81 3.11 -16.22
CA PHE A 49 -9.97 1.70 -16.50
C PHE A 49 -11.25 1.41 -17.30
N LEU A 50 -12.41 1.92 -16.85
CA LEU A 50 -13.68 1.74 -17.56
C LEU A 50 -13.62 2.36 -18.96
N THR A 51 -12.98 3.52 -19.09
CA THR A 51 -12.81 4.21 -20.37
C THR A 51 -12.01 3.35 -21.35
N ALA A 52 -10.91 2.73 -20.92
CA ALA A 52 -10.06 1.92 -21.78
C ALA A 52 -10.67 0.54 -22.08
N ASN A 53 -11.26 -0.13 -21.08
CA ASN A 53 -11.61 -1.56 -21.16
C ASN A 53 -13.11 -1.84 -21.32
N LYS A 54 -13.96 -0.81 -21.20
CA LYS A 54 -15.43 -0.91 -21.35
C LYS A 54 -16.09 -1.92 -20.40
N ARG A 55 -15.46 -2.17 -19.24
CA ARG A 55 -15.98 -2.98 -18.13
C ARG A 55 -15.53 -2.41 -16.79
N GLY A 56 -16.18 -2.82 -15.70
CA GLY A 56 -15.77 -2.48 -14.34
C GLY A 56 -14.46 -3.15 -13.93
N LEU A 57 -13.71 -2.48 -13.05
CA LEU A 57 -12.43 -2.96 -12.51
C LEU A 57 -12.62 -4.15 -11.55
N GLY A 58 -13.71 -4.14 -10.80
CA GLY A 58 -14.06 -5.18 -9.85
C GLY A 58 -14.55 -4.59 -8.53
N ASP A 59 -14.41 -5.39 -7.48
CA ASP A 59 -14.88 -5.10 -6.14
C ASP A 59 -13.73 -5.06 -5.13
N THR A 60 -13.69 -3.98 -4.36
CA THR A 60 -12.72 -3.73 -3.29
C THR A 60 -11.27 -3.82 -3.78
N ALA A 61 -10.83 -2.88 -4.62
CA ALA A 61 -9.45 -2.79 -5.06
C ALA A 61 -8.55 -2.18 -3.97
N ASN A 62 -7.77 -3.00 -3.26
CA ASN A 62 -7.08 -2.62 -2.02
C ASN A 62 -5.67 -2.04 -2.20
N ASP A 63 -4.96 -2.42 -3.25
CA ASP A 63 -3.58 -1.97 -3.46
C ASP A 63 -3.21 -1.95 -4.95
N MET A 64 -2.17 -1.20 -5.26
CA MET A 64 -1.66 -1.06 -6.62
C MET A 64 -0.18 -0.76 -6.63
N GLY A 65 0.54 -1.39 -7.56
CA GLY A 65 1.96 -1.13 -7.77
C GLY A 65 2.35 -1.11 -9.25
N LEU A 66 3.36 -0.32 -9.56
CA LEU A 66 3.94 -0.22 -10.90
C LEU A 66 5.24 -1.03 -10.97
N TYR A 67 5.32 -1.96 -11.91
CA TYR A 67 6.55 -2.68 -12.23
C TYR A 67 6.81 -2.64 -13.73
N GLY A 68 7.92 -2.01 -14.13
CA GLY A 68 8.19 -1.67 -15.52
C GLY A 68 7.06 -0.82 -16.11
N SER A 69 6.49 -1.25 -17.24
CA SER A 69 5.34 -0.60 -17.88
C SER A 69 3.98 -1.10 -17.40
N LYS A 70 3.93 -2.02 -16.43
CA LYS A 70 2.69 -2.68 -15.99
C LYS A 70 2.21 -2.18 -14.64
N LEU A 71 0.92 -1.90 -14.55
CA LEU A 71 0.23 -1.57 -13.32
C LEU A 71 -0.47 -2.83 -12.80
N TYR A 72 -0.13 -3.29 -11.60
CA TYR A 72 -0.75 -4.43 -10.94
C TYR A 72 -1.76 -3.91 -9.94
N VAL A 73 -3.04 -4.17 -10.18
CA VAL A 73 -4.14 -3.76 -9.31
C VAL A 73 -4.64 -4.97 -8.54
N VAL A 74 -4.55 -4.92 -7.21
CA VAL A 74 -5.03 -5.96 -6.32
C VAL A 74 -6.52 -5.77 -6.05
N VAL A 75 -7.36 -6.67 -6.55
CA VAL A 75 -8.82 -6.58 -6.44
C VAL A 75 -9.34 -7.68 -5.52
N ASN A 76 -9.60 -7.32 -4.26
CA ASN A 76 -9.76 -8.25 -3.15
C ASN A 76 -11.02 -9.11 -3.27
N VAL A 77 -12.19 -8.49 -3.33
CA VAL A 77 -13.47 -9.22 -3.32
C VAL A 77 -13.70 -9.91 -4.66
N SER A 78 -13.21 -9.34 -5.77
CA SER A 78 -13.15 -10.05 -7.06
C SER A 78 -12.11 -11.17 -7.12
N SER A 79 -11.27 -11.30 -6.08
CA SER A 79 -10.24 -12.32 -5.94
C SER A 79 -9.34 -12.47 -7.16
N GLN A 80 -8.73 -11.34 -7.57
CA GLN A 80 -7.84 -11.32 -8.73
C GLN A 80 -6.78 -10.20 -8.64
N ILE A 81 -5.76 -10.33 -9.47
CA ILE A 81 -4.89 -9.22 -9.86
C ILE A 81 -5.22 -8.81 -11.29
N GLU A 82 -5.60 -7.56 -11.48
CA GLU A 82 -5.80 -6.94 -12.79
C GLU A 82 -4.50 -6.26 -13.21
N VAL A 83 -3.85 -6.78 -14.25
CA VAL A 83 -2.59 -6.25 -14.78
C VAL A 83 -2.88 -5.41 -16.01
N LEU A 84 -2.51 -4.13 -15.97
CA LEU A 84 -2.74 -3.16 -17.04
C LEU A 84 -1.42 -2.72 -17.69
N ASP A 85 -1.48 -2.34 -18.96
CA ASP A 85 -0.47 -1.47 -19.54
C ASP A 85 -0.65 -0.05 -18.97
N ALA A 86 0.36 0.48 -18.28
CA ALA A 86 0.23 1.78 -17.63
C ALA A 86 0.08 2.93 -18.65
N GLY A 87 0.65 2.79 -19.85
CA GLY A 87 0.59 3.84 -20.88
C GLY A 87 -0.81 4.04 -21.47
N THR A 88 -1.54 2.95 -21.67
CA THR A 88 -2.83 2.88 -22.38
C THR A 88 -4.02 2.57 -21.48
N GLY A 89 -3.79 2.01 -20.30
CA GLY A 89 -4.83 1.57 -19.37
C GLY A 89 -5.51 0.26 -19.77
N LEU A 90 -5.09 -0.36 -20.88
CA LEU A 90 -5.66 -1.61 -21.35
C LEU A 90 -5.26 -2.78 -20.46
N SER A 91 -6.22 -3.64 -20.17
CA SER A 91 -6.05 -4.92 -19.48
C SER A 91 -5.14 -5.83 -20.30
N LEU A 92 -4.05 -6.26 -19.68
CA LEU A 92 -3.12 -7.26 -20.22
C LEU A 92 -3.49 -8.66 -19.74
N LYS A 93 -3.86 -8.78 -18.46
CA LYS A 93 -4.17 -10.07 -17.84
C LYS A 93 -5.01 -9.88 -16.58
N GLN A 94 -5.97 -10.79 -16.38
CA GLN A 94 -6.57 -11.05 -15.08
C GLN A 94 -5.95 -12.34 -14.52
N ILE A 95 -5.29 -12.23 -13.37
CA ILE A 95 -4.70 -13.37 -12.66
C ILE A 95 -5.68 -13.79 -11.56
N PRO A 96 -6.37 -14.94 -11.67
CA PRO A 96 -7.33 -15.38 -10.68
C PRO A 96 -6.63 -15.83 -9.38
N PHE A 97 -7.19 -15.45 -8.24
CA PHE A 97 -6.73 -15.80 -6.89
C PHE A 97 -7.75 -16.70 -6.21
N PHE A 98 -7.93 -17.92 -6.73
CA PHE A 98 -8.78 -18.94 -6.13
C PHE A 98 -7.94 -20.16 -5.72
N ASN A 99 -8.36 -20.88 -4.69
CA ASN A 99 -7.72 -22.15 -4.32
C ASN A 99 -8.24 -23.33 -5.16
N GLU A 100 -7.74 -24.54 -4.91
CA GLU A 100 -8.11 -25.73 -5.68
C GLU A 100 -9.60 -26.09 -5.51
N GLN A 101 -10.24 -25.61 -4.44
CA GLN A 101 -11.68 -25.75 -4.18
C GLN A 101 -12.50 -24.56 -4.69
N ASN A 102 -11.92 -23.71 -5.55
CA ASN A 102 -12.56 -22.52 -6.10
C ASN A 102 -13.04 -21.50 -5.04
N THR A 103 -12.38 -21.49 -3.88
CA THR A 103 -12.62 -20.48 -2.82
C THR A 103 -11.73 -19.27 -3.07
N ALA A 104 -12.30 -18.08 -2.95
CA ALA A 104 -11.58 -16.82 -3.09
C ALA A 104 -10.47 -16.70 -2.03
N ARG A 105 -9.25 -16.42 -2.46
CA ARG A 105 -8.10 -16.18 -1.57
C ARG A 105 -8.09 -14.77 -1.00
N GLN A 106 -8.79 -13.83 -1.65
CA GLN A 106 -8.90 -12.42 -1.24
C GLN A 106 -7.53 -11.73 -1.14
N PRO A 107 -6.87 -11.42 -2.27
CA PRO A 107 -5.56 -10.77 -2.29
C PRO A 107 -5.61 -9.36 -1.71
N ARG A 108 -4.52 -8.88 -1.09
CA ARG A 108 -4.49 -7.63 -0.30
C ARG A 108 -3.45 -6.62 -0.77
N TYR A 109 -2.17 -6.95 -0.63
CA TYR A 109 -1.05 -6.06 -0.94
C TYR A 109 -0.05 -6.72 -1.87
N VAL A 110 0.62 -5.92 -2.69
CA VAL A 110 1.66 -6.37 -3.61
C VAL A 110 2.99 -5.64 -3.34
N ASP A 111 4.09 -6.39 -3.37
CA ASP A 111 5.45 -5.83 -3.44
C ASP A 111 6.29 -6.57 -4.49
N PHE A 112 7.37 -5.97 -4.96
CA PHE A 112 8.14 -6.47 -6.10
C PHE A 112 9.62 -6.65 -5.78
N HIS A 113 10.20 -7.72 -6.29
CA HIS A 113 11.64 -7.96 -6.21
C HIS A 113 12.11 -8.82 -7.39
N GLU A 114 13.17 -8.36 -8.07
CA GLU A 114 13.88 -9.10 -9.12
C GLU A 114 12.97 -9.82 -10.14
N GLY A 115 12.05 -9.08 -10.78
CA GLY A 115 11.15 -9.64 -11.80
C GLY A 115 9.98 -10.44 -11.25
N LYS A 116 9.78 -10.45 -9.93
CA LYS A 116 8.66 -11.12 -9.26
C LYS A 116 7.76 -10.12 -8.56
N ALA A 117 6.47 -10.41 -8.56
CA ALA A 117 5.48 -9.74 -7.72
C ALA A 117 5.05 -10.72 -6.62
N TYR A 118 5.02 -10.25 -5.38
CA TYR A 118 4.60 -11.01 -4.21
C TYR A 118 3.30 -10.44 -3.68
N VAL A 119 2.27 -11.28 -3.57
CA VAL A 119 0.92 -10.85 -3.18
C VAL A 119 0.46 -11.61 -1.95
N CYS A 120 0.22 -10.90 -0.85
CA CYS A 120 -0.36 -11.52 0.34
C CYS A 120 -1.89 -11.58 0.22
N SER A 121 -2.51 -12.61 0.79
CA SER A 121 -3.94 -12.91 0.66
C SER A 121 -4.55 -13.28 2.01
N PHE A 122 -5.82 -12.96 2.24
CA PHE A 122 -6.46 -13.22 3.54
C PHE A 122 -6.61 -14.69 3.90
N ASP A 123 -6.47 -15.60 2.93
CA ASP A 123 -6.41 -17.05 3.18
C ASP A 123 -5.13 -17.52 3.92
N GLY A 124 -4.20 -16.62 4.20
CA GLY A 124 -2.96 -16.95 4.91
C GLY A 124 -1.79 -17.25 3.99
N THR A 125 -1.88 -16.90 2.70
CA THR A 125 -0.82 -17.19 1.73
C THR A 125 -0.14 -15.94 1.16
N VAL A 126 1.09 -16.12 0.67
CA VAL A 126 1.74 -15.21 -0.28
C VAL A 126 1.95 -15.93 -1.60
N ALA A 127 1.50 -15.32 -2.70
CA ALA A 127 1.75 -15.79 -4.05
C ALA A 127 3.00 -15.14 -4.64
N LYS A 128 3.84 -15.93 -5.32
CA LYS A 128 4.94 -15.45 -6.15
C LYS A 128 4.50 -15.47 -7.61
N ILE A 129 4.50 -14.31 -8.26
CA ILE A 129 4.09 -14.13 -9.66
C ILE A 129 5.30 -13.71 -10.47
N ASP A 130 5.51 -14.36 -11.62
CA ASP A 130 6.48 -13.88 -12.60
C ASP A 130 5.93 -12.67 -13.37
N THR A 131 6.66 -11.56 -13.35
CA THR A 131 6.18 -10.29 -13.97
C THR A 131 6.23 -10.29 -15.50
N SER A 132 6.91 -11.26 -16.11
CA SER A 132 7.00 -11.40 -17.56
C SER A 132 5.89 -12.29 -18.11
N THR A 133 5.68 -13.47 -17.51
CA THR A 133 4.67 -14.45 -17.93
C THR A 133 3.30 -14.20 -17.31
N LEU A 134 3.24 -13.42 -16.22
CA LEU A 134 2.04 -13.14 -15.44
C LEU A 134 1.38 -14.41 -14.88
N GLN A 135 2.22 -15.39 -14.52
CA GLN A 135 1.81 -16.66 -13.92
C GLN A 135 2.22 -16.73 -12.45
N ILE A 136 1.36 -17.33 -11.63
CA ILE A 136 1.70 -17.70 -10.25
C ILE A 136 2.65 -18.90 -10.32
N GLU A 137 3.86 -18.73 -9.81
CA GLU A 137 4.90 -19.77 -9.76
C GLU A 137 4.82 -20.63 -8.51
N GLY A 138 4.24 -20.09 -7.44
CA GLY A 138 4.12 -20.79 -6.17
C GLY A 138 3.37 -19.99 -5.12
N LEU A 139 3.01 -20.70 -4.05
CA LEU A 139 2.39 -20.17 -2.85
C LEU A 139 3.19 -20.60 -1.63
N VAL A 140 3.27 -19.73 -0.63
CA VAL A 140 3.83 -20.03 0.69
C VAL A 140 2.80 -19.66 1.76
N ASN A 141 2.70 -20.48 2.79
CA ASN A 141 1.84 -20.20 3.93
C ASN A 141 2.51 -19.21 4.89
N CYS A 142 1.71 -18.38 5.53
CA CYS A 142 2.09 -17.37 6.50
C CYS A 142 1.18 -17.48 7.74
N GLY A 143 1.01 -16.40 8.51
CA GLY A 143 0.00 -16.32 9.57
C GLY A 143 -1.40 -16.00 9.04
N ARG A 144 -2.32 -15.69 9.96
CA ARG A 144 -3.74 -15.52 9.64
C ARG A 144 -4.03 -14.15 9.04
N ASN A 145 -4.87 -14.12 8.01
CA ASN A 145 -5.33 -12.92 7.30
C ASN A 145 -4.22 -11.88 7.04
N PRO A 146 -3.17 -12.20 6.26
CA PRO A 146 -2.18 -11.23 5.82
C PRO A 146 -2.77 -9.91 5.32
N ASP A 147 -2.32 -8.77 5.87
CA ASP A 147 -2.86 -7.44 5.55
C ASP A 147 -1.76 -6.38 5.34
N GLY A 148 -0.60 -6.83 4.87
CA GLY A 148 0.54 -5.99 4.54
C GLY A 148 1.73 -6.85 4.14
N ILE A 149 2.52 -6.37 3.18
CA ILE A 149 3.72 -7.04 2.70
C ILE A 149 4.79 -6.00 2.39
N CYS A 150 6.04 -6.29 2.73
CA CYS A 150 7.20 -5.54 2.24
C CYS A 150 8.42 -6.45 2.09
N ILE A 151 9.37 -6.05 1.25
CA ILE A 151 10.60 -6.79 1.01
C ILE A 151 11.79 -6.03 1.59
N ALA A 152 12.59 -6.72 2.39
CA ALA A 152 13.84 -6.20 2.95
C ALA A 152 14.88 -7.30 3.06
N ASN A 153 16.13 -6.99 2.70
CA ASN A 153 17.29 -7.89 2.90
C ASN A 153 17.08 -9.34 2.40
N GLY A 154 16.48 -9.51 1.22
CA GLY A 154 16.25 -10.82 0.60
C GLY A 154 15.10 -11.62 1.24
N LYS A 155 14.28 -10.99 2.07
CA LYS A 155 13.14 -11.61 2.75
C LYS A 155 11.87 -10.81 2.50
N ILE A 156 10.75 -11.50 2.61
CA ILE A 156 9.40 -10.93 2.56
C ILE A 156 8.87 -10.90 4.00
N TYR A 157 8.47 -9.72 4.46
CA TYR A 157 7.84 -9.51 5.76
C TYR A 157 6.34 -9.32 5.54
N VAL A 158 5.53 -10.14 6.21
CA VAL A 158 4.08 -10.22 5.99
C VAL A 158 3.35 -9.98 7.30
N SER A 159 2.58 -8.89 7.39
CA SER A 159 1.74 -8.60 8.56
C SER A 159 0.57 -9.56 8.64
N ASN A 160 0.51 -10.40 9.69
CA ASN A 160 -0.60 -11.33 9.89
C ASN A 160 -1.65 -10.66 10.79
N SER A 161 -2.72 -10.11 10.20
CA SER A 161 -3.68 -9.32 10.97
C SER A 161 -4.61 -10.18 11.84
N GLY A 162 -5.02 -11.35 11.35
CA GLY A 162 -6.18 -12.07 11.88
C GLY A 162 -7.46 -11.22 11.91
N GLY A 163 -7.54 -10.16 11.10
CA GLY A 163 -8.60 -9.14 11.15
C GLY A 163 -10.01 -9.66 10.91
N LEU A 164 -10.15 -10.82 10.25
CA LEU A 164 -11.43 -11.50 10.04
C LEU A 164 -11.85 -12.39 11.22
N ASN A 165 -11.02 -12.48 12.27
CA ASN A 165 -11.22 -13.39 13.40
C ASN A 165 -11.61 -12.68 14.70
N PHE A 166 -12.34 -11.56 14.65
CA PHE A 166 -12.81 -10.85 15.84
C PHE A 166 -13.42 -11.81 16.90
N PRO A 167 -13.07 -11.68 18.19
CA PRO A 167 -12.12 -10.73 18.79
C PRO A 167 -10.66 -11.24 18.84
N ASN A 168 -10.37 -12.40 18.24
CA ASN A 168 -9.11 -13.14 18.34
C ASN A 168 -8.15 -12.87 17.17
N TYR A 169 -7.66 -11.63 17.09
CA TYR A 169 -6.66 -11.19 16.13
C TYR A 169 -5.34 -11.97 16.21
N ASP A 170 -4.55 -11.92 15.14
CA ASP A 170 -3.17 -12.38 15.14
C ASP A 170 -2.27 -11.21 15.59
N ASN A 171 -1.02 -11.49 15.92
CA ASN A 171 -0.08 -10.53 16.49
C ASN A 171 1.35 -10.66 15.95
N THR A 172 1.48 -11.26 14.77
CA THR A 172 2.78 -11.65 14.21
C THR A 172 3.05 -11.04 12.84
N VAL A 173 4.33 -10.90 12.51
CA VAL A 173 4.83 -10.72 11.13
C VAL A 173 5.53 -12.00 10.70
N SER A 174 5.10 -12.60 9.59
CA SER A 174 5.79 -13.74 8.98
C SER A 174 7.03 -13.25 8.25
N VAL A 175 8.12 -14.02 8.32
CA VAL A 175 9.35 -13.80 7.56
C VAL A 175 9.50 -14.95 6.59
N VAL A 176 9.45 -14.65 5.29
CA VAL A 176 9.64 -15.62 4.21
C VAL A 176 10.97 -15.34 3.52
N ASP A 177 11.82 -16.35 3.42
CA ASP A 177 13.06 -16.26 2.65
C ASP A 177 12.74 -16.31 1.15
N ILE A 178 13.24 -15.35 0.36
CA ILE A 178 12.91 -15.26 -1.08
C ILE A 178 13.50 -16.42 -1.89
N ALA A 179 14.71 -16.86 -1.52
CA ALA A 179 15.45 -17.86 -2.29
C ALA A 179 14.80 -19.25 -2.21
N SER A 180 14.48 -19.70 -1.00
CA SER A 180 13.79 -20.96 -0.73
C SER A 180 12.26 -20.85 -0.86
N PHE A 181 11.73 -19.63 -0.79
CA PHE A 181 10.30 -19.33 -0.76
C PHE A 181 9.57 -20.10 0.36
N GLN A 182 10.16 -20.10 1.55
CA GLN A 182 9.64 -20.73 2.77
C GLN A 182 9.52 -19.71 3.90
N GLU A 183 8.49 -19.88 4.74
CA GLU A 183 8.41 -19.15 6.01
C GLU A 183 9.50 -19.66 6.97
N ILE A 184 10.37 -18.77 7.40
CA ILE A 184 11.52 -19.09 8.27
C ILE A 184 11.34 -18.59 9.71
N LYS A 185 10.43 -17.63 9.96
CA LYS A 185 10.18 -17.08 11.31
C LYS A 185 8.82 -16.40 11.38
N LYS A 186 8.26 -16.31 12.60
CA LYS A 186 7.17 -15.38 12.96
C LYS A 186 7.63 -14.46 14.08
N ILE A 187 7.54 -13.15 13.85
CA ILE A 187 7.98 -12.10 14.79
C ILE A 187 6.76 -11.55 15.53
N PRO A 188 6.71 -11.61 16.87
CA PRO A 188 5.67 -10.92 17.64
C PRO A 188 5.81 -9.39 17.53
N VAL A 189 4.73 -8.70 17.17
CA VAL A 189 4.71 -7.23 16.98
C VAL A 189 3.54 -6.52 17.67
N GLY A 190 2.49 -7.23 18.05
CA GLY A 190 1.27 -6.63 18.62
C GLY A 190 0.02 -6.93 17.78
N LEU A 191 -1.16 -6.71 18.34
CA LEU A 191 -2.43 -7.20 17.77
C LEU A 191 -2.81 -6.49 16.46
N ASN A 192 -3.30 -7.29 15.51
CA ASN A 192 -3.85 -6.82 14.24
C ASN A 192 -2.83 -5.96 13.44
N PRO A 193 -1.63 -6.51 13.13
CA PRO A 193 -0.66 -5.83 12.29
C PRO A 193 -1.24 -5.62 10.89
N TYR A 194 -0.96 -4.45 10.33
CA TYR A 194 -1.50 -3.96 9.07
C TYR A 194 -0.36 -3.46 8.18
N LYS A 195 -0.25 -2.14 8.00
CA LYS A 195 0.72 -1.53 7.10
C LYS A 195 2.15 -1.82 7.57
N ILE A 196 2.99 -2.20 6.62
CA ILE A 196 4.39 -2.55 6.82
C ILE A 196 5.21 -1.98 5.66
N ALA A 197 6.40 -1.45 5.94
CA ALA A 197 7.34 -0.94 4.95
C ALA A 197 8.77 -0.94 5.50
N SER A 198 9.77 -1.06 4.64
CA SER A 198 11.17 -0.97 5.02
C SER A 198 11.79 0.38 4.68
N ASP A 199 12.86 0.74 5.39
CA ASP A 199 13.73 1.87 5.04
C ASP A 199 14.91 1.44 4.15
N SER A 200 15.86 2.36 3.89
CA SER A 200 17.05 2.06 3.09
C SER A 200 18.17 1.34 3.87
N GLU A 201 18.10 1.29 5.20
CA GLU A 201 19.04 0.53 6.05
C GLU A 201 18.60 -0.93 6.20
N GLY A 202 17.37 -1.22 5.77
CA GLY A 202 16.74 -2.53 5.74
C GLY A 202 15.95 -2.83 7.00
N ASP A 203 15.77 -1.88 7.92
CA ASP A 203 14.85 -2.05 9.05
C ASP A 203 13.40 -2.02 8.52
N VAL A 204 12.53 -2.78 9.17
CA VAL A 204 11.12 -2.89 8.80
C VAL A 204 10.26 -2.23 9.86
N TYR A 205 9.37 -1.37 9.43
CA TYR A 205 8.41 -0.69 10.29
C TYR A 205 7.03 -1.28 10.08
N VAL A 206 6.27 -1.45 11.16
CA VAL A 206 4.92 -2.02 11.10
C VAL A 206 3.96 -1.26 12.01
N VAL A 207 2.74 -1.09 11.54
CA VAL A 207 1.62 -0.57 12.32
C VAL A 207 0.74 -1.71 12.80
N THR A 208 0.35 -1.67 14.06
CA THR A 208 -0.68 -2.55 14.63
C THR A 208 -1.95 -1.75 14.91
N ARG A 209 -3.12 -2.33 14.61
CA ARG A 209 -4.43 -1.70 14.80
C ARG A 209 -5.03 -1.93 16.19
N GLY A 210 -4.40 -2.79 16.98
CA GLY A 210 -4.90 -3.16 18.30
C GLY A 210 -6.18 -3.98 18.20
N ASN A 211 -7.16 -3.70 19.07
CA ASN A 211 -8.38 -4.50 19.18
C ASN A 211 -9.68 -3.71 19.09
N TYR A 212 -9.61 -2.43 18.67
CA TYR A 212 -10.73 -1.48 18.68
C TYR A 212 -11.40 -1.26 20.05
N GLY A 213 -10.74 -1.69 21.13
CA GLY A 213 -11.16 -1.50 22.51
C GLY A 213 -10.06 -0.83 23.32
N ASN A 214 -9.46 -1.57 24.25
CA ASN A 214 -8.42 -1.04 25.15
C ASN A 214 -7.00 -1.03 24.57
N THR A 215 -6.77 -1.69 23.43
CA THR A 215 -5.47 -1.70 22.75
C THR A 215 -5.55 -0.76 21.55
N ALA A 216 -4.88 0.39 21.65
CA ALA A 216 -4.80 1.39 20.61
C ALA A 216 -3.80 1.02 19.50
N TYR A 217 -3.84 1.78 18.41
CA TYR A 217 -2.84 1.72 17.34
C TYR A 217 -1.42 1.96 17.85
N ARG A 218 -0.45 1.20 17.35
CA ARG A 218 0.98 1.37 17.67
C ARG A 218 1.86 1.26 16.43
N PHE A 219 3.08 1.75 16.56
CA PHE A 219 4.12 1.70 15.55
C PHE A 219 5.34 0.96 16.12
N HIS A 220 5.94 0.07 15.33
CA HIS A 220 7.01 -0.82 15.75
C HIS A 220 8.14 -0.84 14.73
N ARG A 221 9.35 -1.15 15.19
CA ARG A 221 10.53 -1.39 14.37
C ARG A 221 11.04 -2.82 14.55
N ILE A 222 11.29 -3.48 13.43
CA ILE A 222 11.88 -4.80 13.32
C ILE A 222 13.28 -4.65 12.74
N ASN A 223 14.28 -5.18 13.43
CA ASN A 223 15.62 -5.34 12.89
C ASN A 223 15.68 -6.62 12.06
N THR A 224 15.87 -6.48 10.75
CA THR A 224 15.81 -7.60 9.78
C THR A 224 17.06 -8.48 9.73
N ARG A 225 18.14 -8.05 10.41
CA ARG A 225 19.36 -8.88 10.55
C ARG A 225 19.16 -10.00 11.56
N VAL A 226 18.35 -9.75 12.58
CA VAL A 226 18.02 -10.72 13.65
C VAL A 226 16.55 -11.18 13.60
N ASP A 227 15.73 -10.53 12.78
CA ASP A 227 14.30 -10.76 12.63
C ASP A 227 13.55 -10.63 13.98
N GLU A 228 13.76 -9.52 14.68
CA GLU A 228 13.16 -9.26 15.99
C GLU A 228 12.63 -7.83 16.07
N THR A 229 11.51 -7.66 16.78
CA THR A 229 11.03 -6.34 17.18
C THR A 229 12.03 -5.74 18.17
N VAL A 230 12.65 -4.63 17.79
CA VAL A 230 13.69 -3.97 18.61
C VAL A 230 13.19 -2.67 19.23
N GLN A 231 12.06 -2.14 18.77
CA GLN A 231 11.52 -0.88 19.28
C GLN A 231 10.00 -0.80 19.12
N ASP A 232 9.35 -0.32 20.17
CA ASP A 232 7.93 0.07 20.21
C ASP A 232 7.82 1.58 20.41
N PHE A 233 7.02 2.26 19.58
CA PHE A 233 6.78 3.70 19.68
C PHE A 233 5.42 3.98 20.32
N ASP A 234 5.31 3.76 21.63
CA ASP A 234 4.04 3.86 22.38
C ASP A 234 3.33 5.23 22.25
N ASN A 235 4.08 6.29 21.95
CA ASN A 235 3.54 7.65 21.81
C ASN A 235 3.05 7.98 20.38
N ILE A 236 3.27 7.08 19.41
CA ILE A 236 2.87 7.27 18.01
C ILE A 236 1.65 6.41 17.71
N ARG A 237 0.47 7.03 17.64
CA ARG A 237 -0.77 6.38 17.20
C ARG A 237 -0.90 6.55 15.69
N LEU A 238 -0.83 5.45 14.95
CA LEU A 238 -0.70 5.50 13.49
C LEU A 238 -1.70 4.56 12.83
N LEU A 239 -2.37 5.00 11.77
CA LEU A 239 -3.24 4.13 10.97
C LEU A 239 -2.53 3.57 9.75
N ASN A 240 -1.75 4.40 9.07
CA ASN A 240 -1.11 4.06 7.82
C ASN A 240 0.08 4.99 7.57
N PHE A 241 1.02 4.52 6.75
CA PHE A 241 2.21 5.27 6.40
C PHE A 241 2.84 4.74 5.11
N THR A 242 3.77 5.53 4.60
CA THR A 242 4.69 5.17 3.52
C THR A 242 6.08 5.70 3.87
N ILE A 243 7.14 5.09 3.34
CA ILE A 243 8.51 5.54 3.55
C ILE A 243 9.09 6.01 2.21
N HIS A 244 9.69 7.20 2.21
CA HIS A 244 10.44 7.73 1.07
C HIS A 244 11.72 8.40 1.57
N ASN A 245 12.87 7.94 1.07
CA ASN A 245 14.21 8.42 1.46
C ASN A 245 14.38 8.47 2.99
N ASP A 246 14.05 7.38 3.67
CA ASP A 246 14.15 7.22 5.13
C ASP A 246 13.29 8.20 5.93
N THR A 247 12.35 8.90 5.29
CA THR A 247 11.30 9.65 5.95
C THR A 247 9.98 8.89 5.85
N ALA A 248 9.43 8.48 6.98
CA ALA A 248 8.08 7.96 7.06
C ALA A 248 7.06 9.10 7.03
N TYR A 249 6.15 9.08 6.06
CA TYR A 249 5.00 9.97 5.97
C TYR A 249 3.77 9.22 6.46
N MET A 250 3.10 9.77 7.46
CA MET A 250 2.26 9.03 8.39
C MET A 250 0.95 9.77 8.63
N TYR A 251 -0.16 9.04 8.82
CA TYR A 251 -1.38 9.67 9.30
C TYR A 251 -2.11 8.90 10.40
N HIS A 252 -2.70 9.68 11.30
CA HIS A 252 -3.66 9.23 12.30
C HIS A 252 -5.06 9.75 11.95
N TYR A 253 -6.08 8.97 12.29
CA TYR A 253 -7.48 9.39 12.28
C TYR A 253 -8.21 8.76 13.47
N ASP A 254 -8.90 9.59 14.23
CA ASP A 254 -9.74 9.18 15.34
C ASP A 254 -11.20 9.13 14.87
N TYR A 255 -11.73 7.91 14.73
CA TYR A 255 -13.11 7.67 14.27
C TYR A 255 -14.17 8.20 15.23
N SER A 256 -13.85 8.45 16.50
CA SER A 256 -14.80 8.98 17.49
C SER A 256 -14.91 10.50 17.43
N THR A 257 -13.81 11.20 17.15
CA THR A 257 -13.75 12.67 17.14
C THR A 257 -13.68 13.27 15.74
N GLY A 258 -13.39 12.47 14.72
CA GLY A 258 -13.12 12.91 13.35
C GLY A 258 -11.79 13.66 13.20
N ARG A 259 -10.93 13.67 14.22
CA ARG A 259 -9.65 14.37 14.17
C ARG A 259 -8.63 13.55 13.40
N ASN A 260 -7.93 14.18 12.47
CA ASN A 260 -6.77 13.63 11.79
C ASN A 260 -5.50 14.41 12.10
N GLN A 261 -4.37 13.73 11.93
CA GLN A 261 -3.04 14.31 12.05
C GLN A 261 -2.12 13.69 11.00
N ILE A 262 -1.35 14.53 10.30
CA ILE A 262 -0.33 14.09 9.34
C ILE A 262 1.04 14.40 9.92
N MET A 263 1.89 13.38 9.98
CA MET A 263 3.16 13.40 10.69
C MET A 263 4.29 12.96 9.75
N THR A 264 5.52 13.33 10.11
CA THR A 264 6.72 12.78 9.48
C THR A 264 7.71 12.31 10.54
N PHE A 265 8.42 11.23 10.25
CA PHE A 265 9.34 10.56 11.15
C PHE A 265 10.61 10.16 10.40
N ASP A 266 11.76 10.35 11.04
CA ASP A 266 13.07 10.01 10.50
C ASP A 266 13.39 8.56 10.89
N CYS A 267 13.50 7.69 9.90
CA CYS A 267 13.82 6.27 10.10
C CYS A 267 15.28 6.06 10.56
N LYS A 268 16.21 6.96 10.24
CA LYS A 268 17.63 6.82 10.63
C LYS A 268 17.89 7.17 12.08
N THR A 269 17.22 8.21 12.56
CA THR A 269 17.37 8.67 13.96
C THR A 269 16.25 8.16 14.86
N GLU A 270 15.27 7.47 14.27
CA GLU A 270 14.08 6.93 14.92
C GLU A 270 13.30 7.95 15.76
N THR A 271 13.20 9.18 15.24
CA THR A 271 12.54 10.31 15.91
C THR A 271 11.49 10.96 15.03
N LEU A 272 10.43 11.46 15.68
CA LEU A 272 9.43 12.29 15.02
C LEU A 272 10.07 13.60 14.52
N ILE A 273 9.93 13.90 13.23
CA ILE A 273 10.39 15.16 12.63
C ILE A 273 9.37 16.26 12.91
N THR A 274 8.10 15.97 12.63
CA THR A 274 6.98 16.86 12.97
C THR A 274 5.70 16.06 13.12
N ASP A 275 4.86 16.49 14.07
CA ASP A 275 3.51 15.99 14.27
C ASP A 275 2.46 16.78 13.45
N ARG A 276 2.92 17.81 12.71
CA ARG A 276 2.07 18.71 11.92
C ARG A 276 2.73 18.98 10.58
N PHE A 277 2.70 17.99 9.70
CA PHE A 277 3.22 18.12 8.34
C PHE A 277 2.48 19.20 7.56
N ILE A 278 1.15 19.29 7.64
CA ILE A 278 0.37 20.32 6.91
C ILE A 278 0.54 21.69 7.58
N THR A 279 1.17 22.64 6.88
CA THR A 279 1.57 23.94 7.44
C THR A 279 0.70 25.12 7.00
N ASP A 280 -0.27 24.93 6.10
CA ASP A 280 -1.18 25.99 5.61
C ASP A 280 -2.63 25.82 6.05
N ASP A 281 -2.87 25.02 7.09
CA ASP A 281 -4.19 24.76 7.65
C ASP A 281 -5.18 24.07 6.69
N THR A 282 -4.70 23.55 5.55
CA THR A 282 -5.51 22.72 4.65
C THR A 282 -6.16 21.59 5.45
N LYS A 283 -7.48 21.47 5.34
CA LYS A 283 -8.25 20.45 6.04
C LYS A 283 -8.45 19.20 5.18
N LEU A 284 -8.17 18.07 5.80
CA LEU A 284 -8.61 16.74 5.37
C LEU A 284 -9.83 16.37 6.21
N VAL A 285 -10.81 15.71 5.58
CA VAL A 285 -11.95 15.16 6.32
C VAL A 285 -11.53 13.81 6.89
N THR A 286 -11.16 12.88 6.02
CA THR A 286 -10.85 11.50 6.38
C THR A 286 -9.69 10.99 5.54
N PRO A 287 -8.44 11.10 6.00
CA PRO A 287 -7.29 10.56 5.26
C PRO A 287 -7.45 9.04 5.09
N PHE A 288 -7.27 8.57 3.85
CA PHE A 288 -7.50 7.17 3.51
C PHE A 288 -6.28 6.47 2.88
N GLY A 289 -5.31 7.25 2.41
CA GLY A 289 -4.08 6.80 1.78
C GLY A 289 -3.05 7.91 1.79
N ILE A 290 -1.77 7.54 1.82
CA ILE A 290 -0.64 8.46 1.75
C ILE A 290 0.48 7.83 0.93
N ASP A 291 0.90 8.53 -0.12
CA ASP A 291 1.95 8.09 -1.04
C ASP A 291 2.85 9.28 -1.37
N VAL A 292 4.13 9.01 -1.66
CA VAL A 292 5.11 10.06 -1.97
C VAL A 292 5.60 9.85 -3.39
N ASN A 293 5.60 10.92 -4.18
CA ASN A 293 6.14 10.89 -5.52
C ASN A 293 7.66 10.62 -5.44
N PRO A 294 8.15 9.52 -6.03
CA PRO A 294 9.54 9.10 -5.87
C PRO A 294 10.55 10.02 -6.58
N ILE A 295 10.10 10.87 -7.51
CA ILE A 295 10.96 11.75 -8.31
C ILE A 295 11.12 13.10 -7.61
N ASN A 296 10.00 13.75 -7.26
CA ASN A 296 10.03 15.11 -6.72
C ASN A 296 9.81 15.18 -5.20
N GLY A 297 9.37 14.10 -4.56
CA GLY A 297 9.09 14.01 -3.13
C GLY A 297 7.85 14.79 -2.66
N ASP A 298 6.96 15.18 -3.58
CA ASP A 298 5.63 15.68 -3.21
C ASP A 298 4.80 14.56 -2.54
N VAL A 299 4.01 14.95 -1.55
CA VAL A 299 3.21 14.03 -0.73
C VAL A 299 1.76 14.08 -1.17
N TYR A 300 1.20 12.94 -1.53
CA TYR A 300 -0.18 12.78 -1.98
C TYR A 300 -0.98 12.11 -0.88
N ILE A 301 -2.03 12.78 -0.41
CA ILE A 301 -2.93 12.28 0.61
C ILE A 301 -4.31 12.17 0.01
N THR A 302 -4.90 10.98 0.08
CA THR A 302 -6.26 10.75 -0.38
C THR A 302 -7.24 11.04 0.76
N ASP A 303 -8.37 11.67 0.43
CA ASP A 303 -9.42 12.05 1.38
C ASP A 303 -10.71 11.33 1.03
N GLY A 304 -11.07 10.32 1.83
CA GLY A 304 -12.25 9.47 1.65
C GLY A 304 -13.58 10.15 2.01
N LYS A 305 -13.56 11.38 2.54
CA LYS A 305 -14.77 12.13 2.93
C LYS A 305 -15.65 11.34 3.90
N SER A 306 -16.88 11.04 3.49
CA SER A 306 -17.88 10.30 4.27
C SER A 306 -17.88 8.80 3.98
N TYR A 307 -16.97 8.32 3.13
CA TYR A 307 -16.96 6.98 2.55
C TYR A 307 -18.11 6.64 1.59
N LEU A 308 -19.04 7.59 1.38
CA LEU A 308 -20.23 7.42 0.54
C LEU A 308 -20.23 8.37 -0.66
N THR A 309 -19.37 9.39 -0.64
CA THR A 309 -19.17 10.33 -1.74
C THR A 309 -17.79 10.16 -2.33
N TRP A 310 -17.63 10.60 -3.57
CA TRP A 310 -16.34 10.54 -4.24
C TRP A 310 -15.32 11.39 -3.48
N GLY A 311 -14.18 10.78 -3.19
CA GLY A 311 -13.07 11.38 -2.48
C GLY A 311 -12.17 12.24 -3.36
N ASP A 312 -11.20 12.86 -2.73
CA ASP A 312 -10.21 13.73 -3.36
C ASP A 312 -8.79 13.15 -3.22
N VAL A 313 -7.85 13.68 -4.00
CA VAL A 313 -6.40 13.60 -3.72
C VAL A 313 -5.84 14.99 -3.56
N LEU A 314 -5.08 15.21 -2.48
CA LEU A 314 -4.40 16.46 -2.20
C LEU A 314 -2.90 16.24 -2.36
N CYS A 315 -2.24 17.11 -3.13
CA CYS A 315 -0.80 17.09 -3.32
C CYS A 315 -0.16 18.23 -2.53
N PHE A 316 0.79 17.90 -1.66
CA PHE A 316 1.56 18.83 -0.85
C PHE A 316 3.03 18.78 -1.27
N ASN A 317 3.71 19.93 -1.22
CA ASN A 317 5.17 19.94 -1.35
C ASN A 317 5.84 19.39 -0.07
N LYS A 318 7.17 19.22 -0.10
CA LYS A 318 7.98 18.75 1.04
C LYS A 318 7.86 19.61 2.32
N MET A 319 7.40 20.87 2.19
CA MET A 319 7.18 21.79 3.31
C MET A 319 5.74 21.74 3.85
N GLY A 320 4.91 20.81 3.33
CA GLY A 320 3.54 20.63 3.76
C GLY A 320 2.58 21.74 3.33
N LYS A 321 2.91 22.46 2.25
CA LYS A 321 2.00 23.42 1.60
C LYS A 321 1.27 22.74 0.45
N LEU A 322 -0.03 22.94 0.37
CA LEU A 322 -0.89 22.42 -0.68
C LEU A 322 -0.46 23.01 -2.03
N LYS A 323 -0.19 22.14 -3.00
CA LYS A 323 0.05 22.51 -4.40
C LYS A 323 -1.27 22.52 -5.17
N PHE A 324 -2.02 21.43 -5.07
CA PHE A 324 -3.32 21.29 -5.73
C PHE A 324 -4.18 20.21 -5.08
N ARG A 325 -5.47 20.20 -5.44
CA ARG A 325 -6.44 19.18 -5.07
C ARG A 325 -7.11 18.65 -6.33
N LEU A 326 -7.01 17.36 -6.57
CA LEU A 326 -7.81 16.64 -7.57
C LEU A 326 -9.09 16.18 -6.89
N LYS A 327 -10.20 16.80 -7.26
CA LYS A 327 -11.52 16.48 -6.70
C LYS A 327 -12.14 15.29 -7.39
N GLU A 328 -12.97 14.55 -6.66
CA GLU A 328 -13.84 13.50 -7.20
C GLU A 328 -13.05 12.49 -8.05
N VAL A 329 -12.12 11.79 -7.43
CA VAL A 329 -11.28 10.76 -8.08
C VAL A 329 -11.88 9.36 -8.02
N GLY A 330 -12.83 9.13 -7.12
CA GLY A 330 -13.51 7.84 -6.95
C GLY A 330 -13.99 7.63 -5.51
N LEU A 331 -14.72 6.55 -5.26
CA LEU A 331 -15.20 6.19 -3.92
C LEU A 331 -14.08 5.51 -3.11
N ASN A 332 -13.72 6.06 -1.96
CA ASN A 332 -12.67 5.53 -1.08
C ASN A 332 -11.29 5.43 -1.79
N PRO A 333 -10.74 6.55 -2.29
CA PRO A 333 -9.42 6.56 -2.94
C PRO A 333 -8.34 6.18 -1.93
N ASN A 334 -7.59 5.11 -2.15
CA ASN A 334 -6.70 4.50 -1.14
C ASN A 334 -5.21 4.46 -1.53
N LYS A 335 -4.90 4.57 -2.83
CA LYS A 335 -3.52 4.41 -3.32
C LYS A 335 -3.25 5.34 -4.51
N VAL A 336 -2.09 5.99 -4.50
CA VAL A 336 -1.56 6.77 -5.61
C VAL A 336 -0.26 6.14 -6.12
N VAL A 337 -0.16 5.94 -7.43
CA VAL A 337 1.03 5.42 -8.11
C VAL A 337 1.48 6.40 -9.18
N PHE A 338 2.79 6.54 -9.35
CA PHE A 338 3.44 7.56 -10.18
C PHE A 338 4.11 6.92 -11.39
N ARG A 339 3.99 7.56 -12.56
CA ARG A 339 4.67 7.15 -13.81
C ARG A 339 5.41 8.31 -14.47
#